data_AF-A0A085G107-F1
#
_entry.id   AF-A0A085G107-F1
#
_cell.length_a   1.000
_cell.length_b   1.000
_cell.length_c   1.000
_cell.angle_alpha   90.00
_cell.angle_beta   90.00
_cell.angle_gamma   90.00
#
_symmetry.space_group_name_H-M   'P 1'
#
loop_
_entity.id
_entity.type
_entity.pdbx_description
1 polymer ?
#
loop_
_entity_poly.entity_id
_entity_poly.type
_entity_poly.pdbx_seq_one_letter_code
_entity_poly.pdbx_strand_id
1 'polypeptide(L)' 'MGPYTFRNAFIQQLANGRWQVMRRVGRARYPIEVVKVPLDAPLTEAFTTISKGLIESDMPKELSSALKNQLRIHLTR' A
#
# COMPACT_ATOMS: atom_id res chain seq x y z
N MET A 1 -7.50 19.94 -7.75
CA MET A 1 -7.55 18.79 -8.68
C MET A 1 -6.64 17.70 -8.09
N GLY A 2 -7.16 16.51 -7.80
CA GLY A 2 -6.35 15.40 -7.26
C GLY A 2 -5.54 14.67 -8.36
N PRO A 3 -4.66 13.71 -8.00
CA PRO A 3 -3.77 13.02 -8.93
C PRO A 3 -4.53 12.20 -10.01
N TYR A 4 -5.79 11.84 -9.76
CA TYR A 4 -6.63 11.12 -10.72
C TYR A 4 -7.92 11.88 -10.98
N THR A 5 -8.24 12.08 -12.26
CA THR A 5 -9.51 12.65 -12.71
C THR A 5 -10.16 11.71 -13.72
N PHE A 6 -11.44 11.37 -13.51
CA PHE A 6 -12.19 10.47 -14.37
C PHE A 6 -13.41 11.19 -14.93
N ARG A 7 -13.44 11.38 -16.25
CA ARG A 7 -14.55 12.07 -16.92
C ARG A 7 -15.79 11.17 -16.94
N ASN A 8 -16.95 11.74 -16.62
CA ASN A 8 -18.25 11.04 -16.56
C ASN A 8 -18.25 9.86 -15.57
N ALA A 9 -17.53 10.02 -14.46
CA ALA A 9 -17.50 9.07 -13.36
C ALA A 9 -18.39 9.51 -12.19
N PHE A 10 -18.91 8.54 -11.46
CA PHE A 10 -19.70 8.73 -10.24
C PHE A 10 -19.27 7.71 -9.18
N ILE A 11 -19.52 8.02 -7.91
CA ILE A 11 -19.13 7.20 -6.78
C ILE A 11 -20.37 6.50 -6.24
N GLN A 12 -20.28 5.19 -6.02
CA GLN A 12 -21.34 4.39 -5.42
C GLN A 12 -20.81 3.67 -4.17
N GLN A 13 -21.61 3.65 -3.11
CA GLN A 13 -21.37 2.80 -1.95
C GLN A 13 -22.10 1.47 -2.14
N LEU A 14 -21.38 0.37 -1.92
CA LEU A 14 -21.95 -0.98 -1.94
C LEU A 14 -22.61 -1.31 -0.59
N ALA A 15 -23.49 -2.31 -0.58
CA ALA A 15 -24.16 -2.78 0.64
C ALA A 15 -23.19 -3.23 1.74
N ASN A 16 -21.96 -3.62 1.38
CA ASN A 16 -20.88 -3.96 2.31
C ASN A 16 -20.06 -2.75 2.80
N GLY A 17 -20.51 -1.52 2.50
CA GLY A 17 -19.86 -0.28 2.92
C GLY A 17 -18.69 0.19 2.04
N ARG A 18 -18.23 -0.63 1.07
CA ARG A 18 -17.12 -0.26 0.18
C ARG A 18 -17.56 0.75 -0.87
N TRP A 19 -16.75 1.78 -1.07
CA TRP A 19 -16.92 2.76 -2.15
C TRP A 19 -16.27 2.27 -3.45
N GLN A 20 -16.96 2.50 -4.57
CA GLN A 20 -16.43 2.25 -5.92
C GLN A 20 -16.66 3.46 -6.81
N VAL A 21 -15.67 3.75 -7.65
CA VAL A 21 -15.79 4.73 -8.72
C VAL A 21 -16.22 3.98 -9.99
N MET A 22 -17.33 4.39 -10.56
CA MET A 22 -17.85 3.86 -11.81
C MET A 22 -17.78 4.93 -12.89
N ARG A 23 -17.56 4.54 -14.14
CA ARG A 23 -17.51 5.46 -15.29
C ARG A 23 -18.41 4.98 -16.42
N ARG A 24 -19.03 5.92 -17.12
CA ARG A 24 -19.74 5.63 -18.37
C ARG A 24 -18.79 5.55 -19.57
N VAL A 25 -18.82 4.45 -20.32
CA VAL A 25 -17.88 4.17 -21.43
C VAL A 25 -18.50 4.35 -22.82
N GLY A 26 -19.81 4.66 -22.92
CA GLY A 26 -20.45 4.92 -24.21
C GLY A 26 -21.98 4.95 -24.15
N ARG A 27 -22.62 4.74 -25.31
CA ARG A 27 -24.09 4.72 -25.50
C ARG A 27 -24.70 3.30 -25.53
N ALA A 28 -23.89 2.26 -25.33
CA ALA A 28 -24.36 0.87 -25.31
C ALA A 28 -25.33 0.61 -24.14
N ARG A 29 -26.08 -0.50 -24.16
CA ARG A 29 -27.11 -0.83 -23.15
C ARG A 29 -26.54 -1.02 -21.73
N TYR A 30 -25.28 -1.43 -21.59
CA TYR A 30 -24.57 -1.58 -20.31
C TYR A 30 -23.24 -0.81 -20.31
N PRO A 31 -23.24 0.51 -20.35
CA PRO A 31 -22.02 1.27 -20.57
C PRO A 31 -21.44 1.74 -19.23
N ILE A 32 -21.40 0.89 -18.20
CA ILE A 32 -20.90 1.27 -16.86
C ILE A 32 -19.80 0.28 -16.46
N GLU A 33 -18.60 0.80 -16.24
CA GLU A 33 -17.45 0.02 -15.80
C GLU A 33 -16.92 0.52 -14.46
N VAL A 34 -16.33 -0.38 -13.69
CA VAL A 34 -15.60 -0.04 -12.46
C VAL A 34 -14.23 0.50 -12.86
N VAL A 35 -13.91 1.70 -12.39
CA VAL A 35 -12.61 2.33 -12.65
C VAL A 35 -11.55 1.64 -11.80
N LYS A 36 -10.47 1.20 -12.47
CA LYS A 36 -9.26 0.71 -11.81
C LYS A 36 -8.32 1.89 -11.57
N VAL A 37 -8.11 2.25 -10.31
CA VAL A 37 -7.10 3.26 -9.93
C VAL A 37 -5.76 2.54 -9.82
N PRO A 38 -4.71 2.97 -10.55
CA PRO A 38 -3.38 2.38 -10.41
C PRO A 38 -2.79 2.78 -9.06
N LEU A 39 -2.68 1.82 -8.14
CA LEU A 39 -2.16 2.02 -6.78
C LEU A 39 -0.80 1.35 -6.56
N ASP A 40 -0.26 0.67 -7.57
CA ASP A 40 1.00 -0.07 -7.51
C ASP A 40 2.19 0.82 -7.14
N ALA A 41 2.40 1.92 -7.87
CA ALA A 41 3.48 2.86 -7.61
C ALA A 41 3.36 3.55 -6.23
N PRO A 42 2.23 4.21 -5.88
CA PRO A 42 2.13 4.92 -4.60
C PRO A 42 2.17 3.97 -3.40
N LEU A 43 1.64 2.74 -3.53
CA LEU A 43 1.72 1.75 -2.46
C LEU A 43 3.16 1.27 -2.26
N THR A 44 3.91 1.04 -3.35
CA THR A 44 5.32 0.63 -3.28
C THR A 44 6.19 1.73 -2.65
N GLU A 45 5.98 2.98 -3.04
CA GLU A 45 6.71 4.12 -2.47
C GLU A 45 6.41 4.31 -0.97
N ALA A 46 5.13 4.25 -0.58
CA ALA A 46 4.74 4.35 0.83
C ALA A 46 5.30 3.18 1.64
N PHE A 47 5.21 1.95 1.12
CA PHE A 47 5.74 0.75 1.77
C PHE A 47 7.24 0.85 1.98
N THR A 48 8.00 1.21 0.95
CA THR A 48 9.47 1.34 1.04
C THR A 48 9.89 2.45 2.00
N THR A 49 9.19 3.57 2.01
CA THR A 49 9.44 4.70 2.92
C THR A 49 9.23 4.28 4.38
N ILE A 50 8.09 3.65 4.68
CA ILE A 50 7.77 3.19 6.04
C ILE A 50 8.75 2.10 6.48
N SER A 51 9.07 1.15 5.60
CA SER A 51 9.99 0.06 5.89
C SER A 51 11.38 0.57 6.26
N LYS A 52 11.90 1.58 5.53
CA LYS A 52 13.19 2.21 5.85
C LYS A 52 13.18 2.86 7.23
N GLY A 53 12.14 3.63 7.56
CA GLY A 53 12.02 4.26 8.88
C GLY A 53 11.95 3.23 10.00
N LEU A 54 11.18 2.14 9.81
CA LEU A 54 11.09 1.06 10.79
C LEU A 54 12.44 0.37 10.99
N ILE A 55 13.14 0.07 9.87
CA ILE A 55 14.49 -0.47 9.89
C ILE A 55 15.42 0.44 10.70
N GLU A 56 15.47 1.75 10.41
CA GLU A 56 16.35 2.67 11.13
C GLU A 56 16.04 2.71 12.65
N SER A 57 14.77 2.63 13.03
CA SER A 57 14.37 2.65 14.43
C SER A 57 14.67 1.34 15.19
N ASP A 58 14.41 0.19 14.57
CA ASP A 58 14.42 -1.11 15.27
C ASP A 58 15.73 -1.90 15.02
N MET A 59 16.38 -1.69 13.88
CA MET A 59 17.59 -2.44 13.49
C MET A 59 18.73 -2.34 14.51
N PRO A 60 19.05 -1.20 15.15
CA PRO A 60 20.13 -1.14 16.14
C PRO A 60 19.89 -2.04 17.35
N LYS A 61 18.63 -2.15 17.80
CA LYS A 61 18.22 -3.01 18.91
C LYS A 61 18.35 -4.48 18.52
N GLU A 62 17.83 -4.84 17.36
CA GLU A 62 17.91 -6.21 16.85
C GLU A 62 19.36 -6.64 16.60
N LEU A 63 20.19 -5.77 16.01
CA LEU A 63 21.61 -6.02 15.82
C LEU A 63 22.37 -6.18 17.14
N SER A 64 22.07 -5.34 18.14
CA SER A 64 22.68 -5.44 19.47
C SER A 64 22.30 -6.76 20.16
N SER A 65 21.04 -7.19 20.03
CA SER A 65 20.55 -8.47 20.56
C SER A 65 21.24 -9.64 19.87
N ALA A 66 21.29 -9.60 18.52
CA ALA A 66 21.96 -10.61 17.72
C ALA A 66 23.46 -10.71 18.05
N LEU A 67 24.15 -9.58 18.19
CA LEU A 67 25.58 -9.55 18.55
C LEU A 67 25.83 -10.15 19.93
N LYS A 68 25.04 -9.76 20.94
CA LYS A 68 25.11 -10.35 22.29
C LYS A 68 24.91 -11.87 22.25
N ASN A 69 23.96 -12.34 21.44
CA ASN A 69 23.72 -13.77 21.28
C ASN A 69 24.90 -14.47 20.58
N GLN A 70 25.48 -13.88 19.54
CA GLN A 70 26.67 -14.42 18.87
C GLN A 70 27.86 -14.52 19.82
N LEU A 71 28.14 -13.46 20.58
CA LEU A 71 29.20 -13.47 21.59
C LEU A 71 28.96 -14.56 22.64
N ARG A 72 27.72 -14.71 23.13
CA ARG A 72 27.37 -15.81 24.04
C ARG A 72 27.73 -17.15 23.44
N ILE A 73 27.26 -17.46 22.22
CA ILE A 73 27.52 -18.74 21.55
C ILE A 73 29.03 -19.03 21.43
N HIS A 74 29.83 -18.02 21.08
CA HIS A 74 31.27 -18.19 20.89
C HIS A 74 32.07 -18.26 22.20
N LEU A 75 31.61 -17.59 23.26
CA LEU A 75 32.28 -17.54 24.56
C LEU A 75 31.86 -18.68 25.50
N THR A 76 30.66 -19.25 25.33
CA THR A 76 30.20 -20.42 26.10
C THR A 76 30.62 -21.75 25.47
N ARG A 77 31.45 -21.72 24.42
CA ARG A 77 31.95 -22.92 23.74
C ARG A 77 33.24 -23.43 24.37
#